data_AF-A0A7X1HH64-F1
#
_entry.id   AF-A0A7X1HH64-F1
#
_cell.length_a   1.000
_cell.length_b   1.000
_cell.length_c   1.000
_cell.angle_alpha   90.00
_cell.angle_beta   90.00
_cell.angle_gamma   90.00
#
_symmetry.space_group_name_H-M   'P 1'
#
loop_
_entity.id
_entity.type
_entity.pdbx_description
1 polymer ?
#
loop_
_entity_poly.entity_id
_entity_poly.type
_entity_poly.pdbx_seq_one_letter_code
_entity_poly.pdbx_strand_id
1 'polypeptide(L)'
;EEYDFWLVTGRVLEHWHSGSMTMRVPELYKAFPGARCFMNADDARKRGINQGAEITIVSRRGEMRTRVETRGRNRMPPGVIFVPWFDA
;
A
#
# COMPACT_ATOMS: atom_id res chain seq x y z
N GLU A 1 -15.33 14.11 7.29
CA GLU A 1 -15.34 14.30 5.83
C GLU A 1 -13.96 14.57 5.25
N GLU A 2 -13.00 15.14 5.99
CA GLU A 2 -11.62 15.38 5.48
C GLU A 2 -10.77 14.11 5.21
N TYR A 3 -10.98 13.04 6.00
CA TYR A 3 -10.31 11.74 5.82
C TYR A 3 -11.38 10.65 5.70
N ASP A 4 -11.60 10.17 4.48
CA ASP A 4 -12.75 9.34 4.11
C ASP A 4 -12.38 7.85 3.87
N PHE A 5 -11.14 7.47 4.15
CA PHE A 5 -10.69 6.07 4.14
C PHE A 5 -10.27 5.57 5.51
N TRP A 6 -10.56 4.30 5.77
CA TRP A 6 -9.87 3.54 6.81
C TRP A 6 -8.50 3.08 6.29
N LEU A 7 -7.45 3.41 7.04
CA LEU A 7 -6.11 2.87 6.81
C LEU A 7 -5.88 1.65 7.69
N VAL A 8 -5.58 0.52 7.04
CA VAL A 8 -5.13 -0.71 7.70
C VAL A 8 -3.65 -0.93 7.37
N THR A 9 -2.85 -1.26 8.37
CA THR A 9 -1.42 -1.57 8.18
C THR A 9 -1.10 -3.00 8.56
N GLY A 10 -0.14 -3.62 7.90
CA GLY A 10 0.24 -5.00 8.20
C GLY A 10 1.47 -5.48 7.45
N ARG A 11 1.48 -6.77 7.10
CA ARG A 11 2.64 -7.46 6.54
C ARG A 11 2.32 -8.04 5.17
N VAL A 12 3.37 -8.33 4.41
CA VAL A 12 3.33 -9.25 3.27
C VAL A 12 4.17 -10.48 3.62
N LEU A 13 3.98 -11.56 2.87
CA LEU A 13 4.61 -12.84 3.17
C LEU A 13 6.15 -12.75 3.14
N GLU A 14 6.67 -11.98 2.18
CA GLU A 14 8.08 -11.91 1.83
C GLU A 14 8.91 -11.11 2.84
N HIS A 15 8.27 -10.21 3.59
CA HIS A 15 8.99 -9.24 4.42
C HIS A 15 8.64 -9.34 5.90
N TRP A 16 9.71 -9.41 6.69
CA TRP A 16 9.65 -9.40 8.14
C TRP A 16 9.76 -7.98 8.67
N HIS A 17 8.69 -7.51 9.30
CA HIS A 17 8.63 -6.22 9.99
C HIS A 17 9.16 -5.08 9.11
N SER A 18 10.14 -4.31 9.58
CA SER A 18 10.71 -3.12 8.92
C SER A 18 11.58 -3.43 7.70
N GLY A 19 11.59 -4.67 7.21
CA GLY A 19 12.41 -5.05 6.05
C GLY A 19 13.92 -5.09 6.31
N SER A 20 14.41 -4.64 7.47
CA SER A 20 15.85 -4.52 7.78
C SER A 20 16.71 -5.77 7.53
N MET A 21 16.12 -6.97 7.60
CA MET A 21 16.78 -8.21 7.19
C MET A 21 16.33 -8.65 5.79
N THR A 22 15.02 -8.76 5.57
CA THR A 22 14.45 -9.40 4.37
C THR A 22 14.57 -8.57 3.09
N MET A 23 14.61 -7.23 3.17
CA MET A 23 14.91 -6.38 2.00
C MET A 23 16.36 -6.49 1.54
N ARG A 24 17.25 -7.08 2.36
CA ARG A 24 18.66 -7.32 2.00
C ARG A 24 18.88 -8.68 1.35
N VAL A 25 17.85 -9.53 1.30
CA VAL A 25 17.86 -10.82 0.59
C VAL A 25 17.39 -10.58 -0.84
N PRO A 26 18.24 -10.78 -1.87
CA PRO A 26 17.91 -10.42 -3.26
C PRO A 26 16.61 -11.03 -3.77
N GLU A 27 16.33 -12.29 -3.43
CA GLU A 27 15.14 -13.03 -3.86
C GLU A 27 13.88 -12.43 -3.24
N LEU A 28 13.91 -12.07 -1.96
CA LEU A 28 12.77 -11.49 -1.25
C LEU A 28 12.51 -10.06 -1.72
N TYR A 29 13.56 -9.25 -1.89
CA TYR A 29 13.45 -7.92 -2.48
C TYR A 29 12.84 -7.97 -3.88
N LYS A 30 13.32 -8.88 -4.75
CA LYS A 30 12.77 -9.02 -6.11
C LYS A 30 11.31 -9.43 -6.11
N ALA A 31 10.88 -10.26 -5.14
CA ALA A 31 9.50 -10.72 -5.03
C ALA A 31 8.52 -9.60 -4.63
N PHE A 32 8.92 -8.66 -3.77
CA PHE A 32 8.09 -7.51 -3.38
C PHE A 32 8.93 -6.25 -3.10
N PRO A 33 9.38 -5.52 -4.14
CA PRO A 33 10.46 -4.52 -4.02
C PRO A 33 10.09 -3.20 -3.34
N GLY A 34 8.81 -2.95 -3.08
CA GLY A 34 8.36 -1.73 -2.43
C GLY A 34 6.91 -1.76 -2.04
N ALA A 35 6.56 -1.07 -0.96
CA ALA A 35 5.20 -1.06 -0.41
C ALA A 35 4.22 -0.42 -1.40
N ARG A 36 2.99 -0.94 -1.43
CA ARG A 36 1.90 -0.47 -2.28
C ARG A 36 0.68 -0.15 -1.44
N CYS A 37 -0.12 0.80 -1.90
CA CYS A 37 -1.46 1.03 -1.36
C CYS A 37 -2.44 0.10 -2.07
N PHE A 38 -2.90 -0.94 -1.37
CA PHE A 38 -3.96 -1.80 -1.86
C PHE A 38 -5.30 -1.07 -1.69
N MET A 39 -6.00 -0.89 -2.80
CA MET A 39 -7.22 -0.08 -2.87
C MET A 39 -8.28 -0.82 -3.69
N ASN A 40 -9.55 -0.63 -3.31
CA ASN A 40 -10.67 -1.10 -4.13
C ASN A 40 -10.66 -0.44 -5.52
N ALA A 41 -10.89 -1.21 -6.58
CA ALA A 41 -10.84 -0.71 -7.96
C ALA A 41 -11.89 0.38 -8.26
N ASP A 42 -13.07 0.31 -7.64
CA ASP A 42 -14.12 1.31 -7.86
C ASP A 42 -13.82 2.61 -7.12
N ASP A 43 -13.18 2.55 -5.95
CA ASP A 43 -12.72 3.74 -5.25
C ASP A 43 -11.61 4.46 -6.02
N ALA A 44 -10.68 3.69 -6.59
CA ALA A 44 -9.66 4.22 -7.48
C ALA A 44 -10.30 4.88 -8.72
N ARG A 45 -11.27 4.22 -9.34
CA ARG A 45 -12.01 4.75 -10.51
C ARG A 45 -12.76 6.04 -10.19
N LYS A 46 -13.48 6.11 -9.07
CA LYS A 46 -14.20 7.31 -8.61
C LYS A 46 -13.27 8.51 -8.42
N ARG A 47 -12.00 8.25 -8.10
CA ARG A 47 -10.96 9.26 -7.89
C ARG A 47 -10.10 9.53 -9.12
N GLY A 48 -10.35 8.87 -10.25
CA GLY A 48 -9.50 8.98 -11.45
C GLY A 48 -8.09 8.44 -11.26
N ILE A 49 -7.88 7.54 -10.30
CA ILE A 49 -6.56 6.97 -10.00
C ILE A 49 -6.41 5.66 -10.76
N ASN A 50 -5.35 5.59 -11.58
CA ASN A 50 -5.03 4.38 -12.34
C ASN A 50 -4.17 3.41 -11.51
N GLN A 51 -4.21 2.14 -11.91
CA GLN A 51 -3.28 1.11 -11.41
C GLN A 51 -1.82 1.59 -11.52
N GLY A 52 -1.07 1.50 -10.43
CA GLY A 52 0.35 1.86 -10.39
C GLY A 52 0.64 3.36 -10.35
N ALA A 53 -0.39 4.21 -10.37
CA ALA A 53 -0.26 5.65 -10.16
C ALA A 53 0.32 5.93 -8.77
N GLU A 54 1.17 6.95 -8.70
CA GLU A 54 1.70 7.43 -7.44
C GLU A 54 0.67 8.29 -6.72
N ILE A 55 0.52 8.06 -5.42
CA ILE A 55 -0.42 8.75 -4.55
C ILE A 55 0.28 9.17 -3.26
N THR A 56 -0.26 10.20 -2.63
CA THR A 56 0.08 10.57 -1.25
C THR A 56 -1.06 10.16 -0.34
N ILE A 57 -0.75 9.35 0.68
CA ILE A 57 -1.69 9.01 1.76
C ILE A 57 -1.45 9.99 2.89
N VAL A 58 -2.46 10.78 3.22
CA VAL A 58 -2.37 11.85 4.23
C VAL A 58 -3.27 11.50 5.42
N SER A 59 -2.74 11.73 6.62
CA SER A 59 -3.50 11.73 7.87
C SER A 59 -3.27 13.05 8.61
N ARG A 60 -4.00 13.27 9.71
CA ARG A 60 -3.77 14.42 10.61
C ARG A 60 -2.34 14.53 11.14
N ARG A 61 -1.56 13.43 11.11
CA ARG A 61 -0.22 13.33 11.74
C ARG A 61 0.94 13.33 10.74
N GLY A 62 0.66 13.27 9.45
CA GLY A 62 1.70 13.17 8.43
C GLY A 62 1.23 12.43 7.19
N GLU A 63 2.16 12.21 6.28
CA GLU A 63 1.91 11.69 4.94
C GLU A 63 2.98 10.69 4.49
N MET A 64 2.64 9.87 3.50
CA MET A 64 3.59 9.00 2.80
C MET A 64 3.24 8.90 1.31
N ARG A 65 4.26 8.70 0.47
CA ARG A 65 4.08 8.44 -0.97
C ARG A 65 4.20 6.94 -1.24
N THR A 66 3.32 6.44 -2.11
CA THR A 66 3.35 5.05 -2.56
C THR A 66 2.61 4.95 -3.89
N ARG A 67 2.53 3.76 -4.46
CA ARG A 67 1.79 3.48 -5.69
C ARG A 67 0.58 2.61 -5.42
N VAL A 68 -0.52 2.88 -6.11
CA VAL A 68 -1.78 2.13 -5.97
C VAL A 68 -1.70 0.75 -6.61
N GLU A 69 -2.28 -0.23 -5.93
CA GLU A 69 -2.49 -1.61 -6.37
C GLU A 69 -3.96 -2.00 -6.22
N THR A 70 -4.67 -2.20 -7.33
CA THR A 70 -6.10 -2.55 -7.41
C THR A 70 -6.35 -4.00 -7.84
N ARG A 71 -5.30 -4.72 -8.26
CA ARG A 71 -5.36 -6.08 -8.84
C ARG A 71 -4.53 -7.10 -8.06
N GLY A 72 -3.84 -6.66 -7.01
CA GLY A 72 -2.93 -7.48 -6.23
C GLY A 72 -3.63 -8.45 -5.27
N ARG A 73 -2.81 -9.09 -4.42
CA ARG A 73 -3.25 -10.14 -3.50
C ARG A 73 -4.28 -9.69 -2.45
N ASN A 74 -4.22 -8.43 -2.01
CA ASN A 74 -5.18 -7.88 -1.04
C ASN A 74 -6.33 -7.20 -1.79
N ARG A 75 -7.52 -7.79 -1.69
CA ARG A 75 -8.76 -7.22 -2.26
C ARG A 75 -9.50 -6.46 -1.17
N MET A 76 -9.38 -5.14 -1.18
CA MET A 76 -9.98 -4.30 -0.15
C MET A 76 -11.48 -4.06 -0.41
N PRO A 77 -12.32 -4.05 0.65
CA PRO A 77 -13.68 -3.56 0.53
C PRO A 77 -13.66 -2.03 0.23
N PRO A 78 -14.74 -1.48 -0.35
CA PRO A 78 -14.85 -0.05 -0.56
C PRO A 78 -14.66 0.76 0.73
N GLY A 79 -13.97 1.91 0.65
CA GLY A 79 -13.70 2.80 1.78
C GLY A 79 -12.58 2.35 2.71
N VAL A 80 -11.86 1.28 2.38
CA VAL A 80 -10.72 0.77 3.17
C VAL A 80 -9.49 0.60 2.28
N ILE A 81 -8.33 1.05 2.76
CA ILE A 81 -7.04 0.84 2.10
C ILE A 81 -6.09 0.07 3.00
N PHE A 82 -5.17 -0.69 2.40
CA PHE A 82 -4.14 -1.44 3.13
C PHE A 82 -2.74 -1.07 2.64
N VAL A 83 -1.82 -0.82 3.59
CA VAL A 83 -0.41 -0.54 3.30
C VAL A 83 0.48 -1.41 4.20
N PRO A 84 1.34 -2.28 3.62
CA PRO A 84 2.33 -2.99 4.42
C PRO A 84 3.49 -2.06 4.83
N TRP A 85 4.08 -2.27 6.00
CA TRP A 85 5.04 -1.32 6.60
C TRP A 85 6.51 -1.76 6.52
N PHE A 86 6.86 -2.65 5.59
CA PHE A 86 8.25 -3.13 5.49
C PHE A 86 9.20 -2.18 4.77
N ASP A 87 8.67 -1.22 4.01
CA ASP A 87 9.42 -0.29 3.16
C ASP A 87 9.58 1.02 3.93
N ALA A 88 10.75 1.21 4.52
CA ALA A 88 11.09 2.32 5.42
C ALA A 88 12.11 3.25 4.78
#